data_AF-A0A4P6PEQ9-F1
#
_entry.id   AF-A0A4P6PEQ9-F1
#
_cell.length_a   1.000
_cell.length_b   1.000
_cell.length_c   1.000
_cell.angle_alpha   90.00
_cell.angle_beta   90.00
_cell.angle_gamma   90.00
#
_symmetry.space_group_name_H-M   'P 1'
#
loop_
_entity.id
_entity.type
_entity.pdbx_description
1 polymer ?
#
loop_
_entity_poly.entity_id
_entity_poly.type
_entity_poly.pdbx_seq_one_letter_code
_entity_poly.pdbx_strand_id
1 'polypeptide(L)'
;MPDYSALWETHTLLEGETLVCCVGPLTLRIHRKRKDWYVSHEQEMQIDDQRCSLEILREPMNRGFEWSRWILDEAMDCVRLEPSLPDRSIIVRPEMLMTVMPKQTVEFYIGLPLWLSISFGSAGKTAVEVPTYTLSNSWFGSFTEGELCYALKTTARLHLAELSNSAHRVVFPLNVKNLSKETLAFERICIRPQHLNIYQGSERLWTGRGRVSYRGRRAGAVWSMPQARRIWAGPIKRSATRVKPSNVVHCYVLLIILNSGWMFHDGVSTQLVRPVSGNGYLLRAAAGIRAAVSAAVQLSDS
;
A
#
# COMPACT_ATOMS: atom_id res chain seq x y z
N MET A 1 3.75 -23.65 10.34
CA MET A 1 3.71 -22.32 9.68
C MET A 1 2.50 -21.59 10.19
N PRO A 2 2.55 -20.27 10.37
CA PRO A 2 1.42 -19.55 10.96
C PRO A 2 0.23 -19.58 9.99
N ASP A 3 -0.88 -20.16 10.45
CA ASP A 3 -2.16 -20.15 9.73
C ASP A 3 -2.96 -18.92 10.18
N TYR A 4 -3.29 -18.07 9.22
CA TYR A 4 -4.05 -16.84 9.44
C TYR A 4 -5.52 -16.98 8.98
N SER A 5 -5.96 -18.20 8.65
CA SER A 5 -7.32 -18.47 8.14
C SER A 5 -8.42 -17.94 9.06
N ALA A 6 -8.29 -18.18 10.37
CA ALA A 6 -9.23 -17.75 11.41
C ALA A 6 -9.42 -16.22 11.45
N LEU A 7 -8.39 -15.43 11.10
CA LEU A 7 -8.51 -13.97 11.03
C LEU A 7 -9.55 -13.52 10.00
N TRP A 8 -9.67 -14.28 8.90
CA TRP A 8 -10.53 -13.95 7.75
C TRP A 8 -11.92 -14.56 7.82
N GLU A 9 -12.28 -15.20 8.93
CA GLU A 9 -13.60 -15.75 9.17
C GLU A 9 -14.59 -14.66 9.61
N THR A 10 -15.87 -15.03 9.69
CA THR A 10 -16.88 -14.16 10.29
C THR A 10 -16.93 -14.46 11.78
N HIS A 11 -16.81 -13.42 12.61
CA HIS A 11 -16.77 -13.51 14.07
C HIS A 11 -18.07 -12.97 14.65
N THR A 12 -18.74 -13.76 15.48
CA THR A 12 -19.89 -13.29 16.25
C THR A 12 -19.40 -12.64 17.55
N LEU A 13 -19.86 -11.43 17.83
CA LEU A 13 -19.64 -10.72 19.10
C LEU A 13 -20.97 -10.56 19.82
N LEU A 14 -21.04 -10.99 21.07
CA LEU A 14 -22.16 -10.71 21.97
C LEU A 14 -22.08 -9.29 22.54
N GLU A 15 -23.15 -8.84 23.17
CA GLU A 15 -23.13 -7.56 23.89
C GLU A 15 -22.09 -7.57 25.01
N GLY A 16 -21.25 -6.52 25.04
CA GLY A 16 -20.19 -6.35 26.01
C GLY A 16 -18.89 -7.07 25.65
N GLU A 17 -18.82 -7.72 24.50
CA GLU A 17 -17.60 -8.36 24.00
C GLU A 17 -16.77 -7.42 23.13
N THR A 18 -15.45 -7.65 23.16
CA THR A 18 -14.45 -6.96 22.35
C THR A 18 -13.64 -7.99 21.58
N LEU A 19 -13.68 -7.95 20.25
CA LEU A 19 -12.70 -8.64 19.43
C LEU A 19 -11.42 -7.81 19.41
N VAL A 20 -10.32 -8.41 19.84
CA VAL A 20 -8.98 -7.84 19.74
C VAL A 20 -8.19 -8.69 18.77
N CYS A 21 -7.67 -8.08 17.71
CA CYS A 21 -6.78 -8.77 16.80
C CYS A 21 -5.51 -7.97 16.55
N CYS A 22 -4.41 -8.69 16.42
CA CYS A 22 -3.11 -8.12 16.11
C CYS A 22 -2.69 -8.63 14.73
N VAL A 23 -2.22 -7.74 13.86
CA VAL A 23 -1.79 -8.07 12.50
C VAL A 23 -0.55 -7.25 12.17
N GLY A 24 0.62 -7.83 12.43
CA GLY A 24 1.90 -7.15 12.42
C GLY A 24 1.92 -5.98 13.41
N PRO A 25 2.19 -4.74 12.96
CA PRO A 25 2.23 -3.57 13.84
C PRO A 25 0.85 -3.06 14.28
N LEU A 26 -0.24 -3.55 13.66
CA LEU A 26 -1.59 -3.10 13.97
C LEU A 26 -2.20 -3.91 15.11
N THR A 27 -2.69 -3.21 16.13
CA THR A 27 -3.68 -3.74 17.08
C THR A 27 -5.03 -3.12 16.78
N LEU A 28 -6.03 -3.95 16.47
CA LEU A 28 -7.40 -3.55 16.18
C LEU A 28 -8.32 -4.06 17.28
N ARG A 29 -9.25 -3.21 17.71
CA ARG A 29 -10.26 -3.53 18.72
C ARG A 29 -11.64 -3.20 18.18
N ILE A 30 -12.56 -4.14 18.29
CA ILE A 30 -13.96 -3.99 17.87
C ILE A 30 -14.83 -4.36 19.06
N HIS A 31 -15.55 -3.39 19.64
CA HIS A 31 -16.42 -3.61 20.80
C HIS A 31 -17.89 -3.48 20.40
N ARG A 32 -18.74 -4.38 20.90
CA ARG A 32 -20.19 -4.34 20.66
C ARG A 32 -20.97 -4.00 21.92
N LYS A 33 -21.90 -3.05 21.82
CA LYS A 33 -22.85 -2.68 22.86
C LYS A 33 -24.26 -2.50 22.27
N ARG A 34 -25.08 -3.55 22.32
CA ARG A 34 -26.41 -3.58 21.67
C ARG A 34 -26.33 -3.22 20.18
N LYS A 35 -26.82 -2.02 19.84
CA LYS A 35 -26.81 -1.43 18.49
C LYS A 35 -25.50 -0.70 18.16
N ASP A 36 -24.68 -0.41 19.16
CA ASP A 36 -23.46 0.35 19.01
C ASP A 36 -22.26 -0.55 18.75
N TRP A 37 -21.53 -0.24 17.69
CA TRP A 37 -20.28 -0.90 17.33
C TRP A 37 -19.16 0.12 17.37
N TYR A 38 -18.11 -0.19 18.10
CA TYR A 38 -16.97 0.69 18.29
C TYR A 38 -15.72 0.06 17.69
N VAL A 39 -14.93 0.85 16.98
CA VAL A 39 -13.64 0.42 16.44
C VAL A 39 -12.55 1.36 16.93
N SER A 40 -11.47 0.78 17.45
CA SER A 40 -10.24 1.49 17.78
C SER A 40 -9.05 0.74 17.21
N HIS A 41 -7.98 1.46 16.88
CA HIS A 41 -6.76 0.86 16.38
C HIS A 41 -5.54 1.63 16.86
N GLU A 42 -4.44 0.91 17.02
CA GLU A 42 -3.12 1.44 17.37
C GLU A 42 -2.08 0.78 16.47
N GLN A 43 -1.04 1.54 16.12
CA GLN A 43 0.08 1.04 15.35
C GLN A 43 1.37 1.19 16.13
N GLU A 44 2.11 0.10 16.27
CA GLU A 44 3.37 0.09 16.99
C GLU A 44 4.52 -0.37 16.09
N MET A 45 5.35 0.59 15.68
CA MET A 45 6.29 0.43 14.56
C MET A 45 7.57 -0.37 14.91
N GLN A 46 7.77 -0.73 16.18
CA GLN A 46 8.96 -1.46 16.66
C GLN A 46 8.64 -2.92 17.04
N ILE A 47 7.45 -3.42 16.70
CA ILE A 47 7.01 -4.78 17.02
C ILE A 47 7.46 -5.78 15.96
N ASP A 48 7.54 -7.05 16.38
CA ASP A 48 7.70 -8.22 15.51
C ASP A 48 6.68 -8.25 14.36
N ASP A 49 7.20 -8.22 13.13
CA ASP A 49 6.45 -8.34 11.87
C ASP A 49 5.58 -9.62 11.80
N GLN A 50 5.89 -10.65 12.59
CA GLN A 50 5.16 -11.92 12.62
C GLN A 50 3.94 -11.94 13.55
N ARG A 51 3.70 -10.88 14.34
CA ARG A 51 2.55 -10.83 15.26
C ARG A 51 1.24 -11.07 14.52
N CYS A 52 0.53 -12.13 14.89
CA CYS A 52 -0.83 -12.37 14.44
C CYS A 52 -1.61 -13.09 15.52
N SER A 53 -2.66 -12.47 16.03
CA SER A 53 -3.54 -13.07 17.04
C SER A 53 -4.96 -12.55 16.88
N LEU A 54 -5.92 -13.31 17.37
CA LEU A 54 -7.32 -12.92 17.46
C LEU A 54 -7.90 -13.53 18.73
N GLU A 55 -8.54 -12.68 19.54
CA GLU A 55 -9.21 -13.08 20.78
C GLU A 55 -10.50 -12.28 20.95
N ILE A 56 -11.47 -12.88 21.62
CA ILE A 56 -12.71 -12.20 22.02
C ILE A 56 -12.69 -12.11 23.55
N LEU A 57 -12.70 -10.89 24.06
CA LEU A 57 -12.62 -10.57 25.47
C LEU A 57 -13.95 -10.02 25.96
N ARG A 58 -14.34 -10.38 27.18
CA ARG A 58 -15.55 -9.85 27.82
C ARG A 58 -15.15 -8.85 28.90
N GLU A 59 -14.83 -7.64 28.45
CA GLU A 59 -14.34 -6.56 29.31
C GLU A 59 -15.09 -5.24 29.01
N PRO A 60 -15.26 -4.35 30.01
CA PRO A 60 -15.81 -3.04 29.78
C PRO A 60 -14.98 -2.26 28.76
N MET A 61 -15.65 -1.49 27.89
CA MET A 61 -14.97 -0.64 26.92
C MET A 61 -14.01 0.34 27.61
N ASN A 62 -12.71 0.20 27.33
CA ASN A 62 -11.67 1.06 27.88
C ASN A 62 -11.75 2.47 27.27
N ARG A 63 -11.92 3.48 28.12
CA ARG A 63 -12.05 4.90 27.72
C ARG A 63 -10.72 5.56 27.34
N GLY A 64 -9.58 4.90 27.56
CA GLY A 64 -8.26 5.39 27.17
C GLY A 64 -7.99 5.31 25.67
N PHE A 65 -8.80 4.56 24.92
CA PHE A 65 -8.65 4.44 23.47
C PHE A 65 -9.50 5.46 22.71
N GLU A 66 -9.03 5.88 21.55
CA GLU A 66 -9.83 6.65 20.60
C GLU A 66 -10.76 5.71 19.82
N TRP A 67 -12.07 5.84 20.04
CA TRP A 67 -13.09 5.00 19.42
C TRP A 67 -13.86 5.75 18.35
N SER A 68 -14.01 5.13 17.19
CA SER A 68 -15.03 5.49 16.19
C SER A 68 -16.28 4.63 16.42
N ARG A 69 -17.48 5.19 16.19
CA ARG A 69 -18.76 4.54 16.50
C ARG A 69 -19.64 4.40 15.25
N TRP A 70 -20.25 3.23 15.09
CA TRP A 70 -21.29 2.92 14.12
C TRP A 70 -22.54 2.44 14.85
N ILE A 71 -23.72 2.80 14.33
CA ILE A 71 -25.01 2.35 14.85
C ILE A 71 -25.60 1.38 13.84
N LEU A 72 -25.88 0.15 14.29
CA LEU A 72 -26.42 -0.93 13.48
C LEU A 72 -27.71 -1.46 14.10
N ASP A 73 -28.40 -2.34 13.37
CA ASP A 73 -29.54 -3.05 13.94
C ASP A 73 -29.09 -4.01 15.05
N GLU A 74 -29.96 -4.27 16.02
CA GLU A 74 -29.61 -5.11 17.19
C GLU A 74 -29.40 -6.57 16.78
N ALA A 75 -30.01 -7.00 15.67
CA ALA A 75 -29.76 -8.31 15.06
C ALA A 75 -28.37 -8.43 14.41
N MET A 76 -27.63 -7.33 14.20
CA MET A 76 -26.27 -7.38 13.69
C MET A 76 -25.31 -7.73 14.83
N ASP A 77 -24.83 -8.97 14.82
CA ASP A 77 -23.94 -9.55 15.82
C ASP A 77 -22.61 -10.05 15.24
N CYS A 78 -22.44 -9.99 13.92
CA CYS A 78 -21.27 -10.49 13.24
C CYS A 78 -20.36 -9.36 12.77
N VAL A 79 -19.04 -9.61 12.78
CA VAL A 79 -18.04 -8.79 12.12
C VAL A 79 -17.16 -9.66 11.23
N ARG A 80 -16.73 -9.12 10.09
CA ARG A 80 -15.77 -9.75 9.19
C ARG A 80 -14.58 -8.83 8.97
N LEU A 81 -13.40 -9.44 9.02
CA LEU A 81 -12.15 -8.81 8.64
C LEU A 81 -11.72 -9.37 7.29
N GLU A 82 -11.39 -8.49 6.35
CA GLU A 82 -10.88 -8.89 5.04
C GLU A 82 -9.58 -8.12 4.74
N PRO A 83 -8.58 -8.78 4.15
CA PRO A 83 -7.39 -8.07 3.72
C PRO A 83 -7.74 -7.22 2.50
N SER A 84 -7.30 -5.97 2.48
CA SER A 84 -7.38 -5.10 1.32
C SER A 84 -6.03 -4.47 1.01
N LEU A 85 -5.87 -4.06 -0.24
CA LEU A 85 -4.66 -3.37 -0.68
C LEU A 85 -4.78 -1.86 -0.40
N PRO A 86 -3.68 -1.11 -0.36
CA PRO A 86 -3.75 0.36 -0.22
C PRO A 86 -4.57 1.02 -1.35
N ASP A 87 -5.18 2.15 -1.03
CA ASP A 87 -6.04 2.92 -1.93
C ASP A 87 -5.27 3.78 -2.95
N ARG A 88 -3.96 3.95 -2.76
CA ARG A 88 -3.07 4.76 -3.62
C ARG A 88 -1.95 3.93 -4.24
N SER A 89 -1.41 4.47 -5.32
CA SER A 89 -0.21 3.95 -5.98
C SER A 89 0.93 3.91 -4.97
N ILE A 90 1.79 2.89 -5.07
CA ILE A 90 2.91 2.67 -4.15
C ILE A 90 4.21 2.75 -4.93
N ILE A 91 5.10 3.64 -4.53
CA ILE A 91 6.45 3.71 -5.05
C ILE A 91 7.36 2.83 -4.19
N VAL A 92 7.89 1.79 -4.82
CA VAL A 92 8.92 0.91 -4.26
C VAL A 92 10.28 1.40 -4.70
N ARG A 93 11.19 1.57 -3.73
CA ARG A 93 12.59 1.89 -3.96
C ARG A 93 13.42 0.64 -3.68
N PRO A 94 14.06 0.02 -4.68
CA PRO A 94 15.04 -1.02 -4.44
C PRO A 94 16.22 -0.45 -3.63
N GLU A 95 16.92 -1.31 -2.87
CA GLU A 95 18.10 -0.93 -2.08
C GLU A 95 19.24 -0.39 -2.96
N MET A 96 19.35 -0.88 -4.19
CA MET A 96 20.34 -0.47 -5.18
C MET A 96 19.69 -0.28 -6.54
N LEU A 97 20.28 0.59 -7.37
CA LEU A 97 19.87 0.77 -8.76
C LEU A 97 19.76 -0.58 -9.47
N MET A 98 18.59 -0.87 -10.05
CA MET A 98 18.38 -2.13 -10.76
C MET A 98 18.61 -1.95 -12.25
N THR A 99 19.36 -2.87 -12.84
CA THR A 99 19.72 -2.85 -14.26
C THR A 99 19.34 -4.15 -14.93
N VAL A 100 18.46 -4.09 -15.93
CA VAL A 100 18.05 -5.24 -16.74
C VAL A 100 18.69 -5.11 -18.12
N MET A 101 19.60 -6.03 -18.42
CA MET A 101 20.35 -6.05 -19.67
C MET A 101 19.44 -6.27 -20.89
N PRO A 102 19.87 -5.85 -22.10
CA PRO A 102 19.11 -6.08 -23.32
C PRO A 102 18.68 -7.54 -23.46
N LYS A 103 17.42 -7.74 -23.91
CA LYS A 103 16.81 -9.06 -24.14
C LYS A 103 16.65 -9.95 -22.89
N GLN A 104 16.93 -9.43 -21.69
CA GLN A 104 16.78 -10.17 -20.45
C GLN A 104 15.39 -10.02 -19.82
N THR A 105 15.04 -10.99 -18.98
CA THR A 105 13.82 -11.02 -18.17
C THR A 105 14.18 -11.30 -16.73
N VAL A 106 13.56 -10.59 -15.80
CA VAL A 106 13.73 -10.76 -14.35
C VAL A 106 12.37 -10.82 -13.67
N GLU A 107 12.26 -11.58 -12.58
CA GLU A 107 11.09 -11.59 -11.71
C GLU A 107 11.46 -11.07 -10.33
N PHE A 108 10.67 -10.12 -9.84
CA PHE A 108 10.78 -9.55 -8.51
C PHE A 108 9.61 -10.00 -7.65
N TYR A 109 9.84 -10.10 -6.35
CA TYR A 109 8.84 -10.31 -5.33
C TYR A 109 8.82 -9.12 -4.39
N ILE A 110 7.64 -8.54 -4.20
CA ILE A 110 7.45 -7.32 -3.40
C ILE A 110 6.40 -7.59 -2.33
N GLY A 111 6.75 -7.37 -1.06
CA GLY A 111 5.80 -7.51 0.06
C GLY A 111 5.01 -6.22 0.29
N LEU A 112 3.82 -6.12 -0.28
CA LEU A 112 2.94 -4.97 -0.10
C LEU A 112 2.24 -5.05 1.26
N PRO A 113 2.17 -3.95 2.05
CA PRO A 113 1.38 -3.93 3.27
C PRO A 113 -0.10 -4.00 2.94
N LEU A 114 -0.86 -4.59 3.86
CA LEU A 114 -2.30 -4.72 3.77
C LEU A 114 -3.01 -3.64 4.59
N TRP A 115 -4.26 -3.41 4.26
CA TRP A 115 -5.23 -2.77 5.13
C TRP A 115 -6.20 -3.86 5.62
N LEU A 116 -6.81 -3.67 6.78
CA LEU A 116 -7.91 -4.48 7.27
C LEU A 116 -9.22 -3.77 6.97
N SER A 117 -10.00 -4.33 6.07
CA SER A 117 -11.38 -3.90 5.81
C SER A 117 -12.31 -4.56 6.82
N ILE A 118 -13.11 -3.75 7.51
CA ILE A 118 -14.02 -4.18 8.55
C ILE A 118 -15.44 -4.04 8.02
N SER A 119 -16.19 -5.13 8.03
CA SER A 119 -17.59 -5.17 7.62
C SER A 119 -18.44 -5.73 8.76
N PHE A 120 -19.60 -5.14 9.01
CA PHE A 120 -20.53 -5.64 10.02
C PHE A 120 -21.69 -6.40 9.36
N GLY A 121 -22.08 -7.53 9.95
CA GLY A 121 -23.05 -8.46 9.40
C GLY A 121 -22.47 -9.42 8.35
N SER A 122 -23.24 -10.44 7.99
CA SER A 122 -22.82 -11.54 7.09
C SER A 122 -22.69 -11.14 5.61
N ALA A 123 -23.36 -10.06 5.20
CA ALA A 123 -23.34 -9.49 3.85
C ALA A 123 -23.02 -7.99 3.83
N GLY A 124 -22.42 -7.47 4.91
CA GLY A 124 -22.17 -6.05 5.11
C GLY A 124 -21.24 -5.43 4.06
N LYS A 125 -21.50 -4.17 3.71
CA LYS A 125 -20.50 -3.32 3.05
C LYS A 125 -19.37 -3.00 4.03
N THR A 126 -18.16 -2.81 3.51
CA THR A 126 -17.03 -2.32 4.30
C THR A 126 -17.39 -0.99 4.97
N ALA A 127 -17.30 -0.97 6.31
CA ALA A 127 -17.60 0.19 7.13
C ALA A 127 -16.37 1.10 7.32
N VAL A 128 -15.20 0.49 7.49
CA VAL A 128 -13.92 1.19 7.66
C VAL A 128 -12.78 0.31 7.19
N GLU A 129 -11.69 0.93 6.78
CA GLU A 129 -10.45 0.26 6.46
C GLU A 129 -9.30 0.87 7.27
N VAL A 130 -8.47 0.02 7.85
CA VAL A 130 -7.38 0.44 8.73
C VAL A 130 -6.06 -0.08 8.16
N PRO A 131 -5.07 0.78 7.88
CA PRO A 131 -3.76 0.31 7.42
C PRO A 131 -3.08 -0.55 8.48
N THR A 132 -2.50 -1.68 8.10
CA THR A 132 -1.65 -2.45 9.04
C THR A 132 -0.34 -1.73 9.31
N TYR A 133 0.14 -0.98 8.32
CA TYR A 133 1.36 -0.18 8.38
C TYR A 133 1.12 1.18 7.71
N THR A 134 1.39 2.28 8.40
CA THR A 134 1.26 3.61 7.82
C THR A 134 2.44 3.93 6.91
N LEU A 135 2.16 4.08 5.62
CA LEU A 135 3.13 4.48 4.62
C LEU A 135 3.23 6.01 4.55
N SER A 136 4.43 6.53 4.30
CA SER A 136 4.61 7.97 4.08
C SER A 136 4.10 8.38 2.69
N ASN A 137 3.54 9.57 2.60
CA ASN A 137 3.16 10.14 1.30
C ASN A 137 4.39 10.47 0.44
N SER A 138 4.21 10.36 -0.87
CA SER A 138 5.22 10.71 -1.88
C SER A 138 4.52 11.20 -3.15
N TRP A 139 5.26 11.92 -3.99
CA TRP A 139 4.76 12.40 -5.28
C TRP A 139 5.48 11.66 -6.40
N PHE A 140 4.73 11.17 -7.38
CA PHE A 140 5.27 10.50 -8.56
C PHE A 140 4.97 11.28 -9.83
N GLY A 141 6.01 11.67 -10.58
CA GLY A 141 5.85 12.46 -11.80
C GLY A 141 6.25 13.93 -11.61
N SER A 142 5.98 14.76 -12.62
CA SER A 142 6.22 16.20 -12.55
C SER A 142 5.27 16.87 -11.55
N PHE A 143 5.55 18.10 -11.15
CA PHE A 143 4.69 18.84 -10.23
C PHE A 143 3.26 19.04 -10.79
N THR A 144 3.11 19.18 -12.11
CA THR A 144 1.83 19.47 -12.78
C THR A 144 1.08 18.22 -13.24
N GLU A 145 1.76 17.09 -13.41
CA GLU A 145 1.17 15.87 -14.01
C GLU A 145 1.43 14.61 -13.16
N GLY A 146 1.82 14.80 -11.89
CA GLY A 146 2.12 13.70 -10.99
C GLY A 146 0.89 13.13 -10.26
N GLU A 147 1.10 11.99 -9.61
CA GLU A 147 0.12 11.33 -8.76
C GLU A 147 0.62 11.23 -7.30
N LEU A 148 -0.28 11.52 -6.34
CA LEU A 148 -0.02 11.29 -4.92
C LEU A 148 0.02 9.79 -4.66
N CYS A 149 1.16 9.32 -4.16
CA CYS A 149 1.48 7.93 -3.92
C CYS A 149 1.88 7.71 -2.45
N TYR A 150 1.92 6.45 -2.05
CA TYR A 150 2.66 6.02 -0.88
C TYR A 150 4.10 5.67 -1.25
N ALA A 151 5.05 5.94 -0.35
CA ALA A 151 6.41 5.43 -0.44
C ALA A 151 6.53 4.16 0.41
N LEU A 152 7.00 3.09 -0.21
CA LEU A 152 7.32 1.84 0.46
C LEU A 152 8.84 1.70 0.52
N LYS A 153 9.36 1.65 1.76
CA LYS A 153 10.79 1.46 2.04
C LYS A 153 11.25 0.00 1.93
N THR A 154 10.33 -0.93 1.70
CA THR A 154 10.67 -2.33 1.44
C THR A 154 11.26 -2.50 0.06
N THR A 155 11.97 -3.60 -0.14
CA THR A 155 12.73 -3.90 -1.34
C THR A 155 12.06 -4.92 -2.23
N ALA A 156 12.24 -4.72 -3.53
CA ALA A 156 11.98 -5.76 -4.52
C ALA A 156 13.07 -6.83 -4.41
N ARG A 157 12.68 -8.03 -4.01
CA ARG A 157 13.58 -9.19 -3.84
C ARG A 157 13.58 -10.07 -5.08
N LEU A 158 14.71 -10.69 -5.39
CA LEU A 158 14.82 -11.64 -6.51
C LEU A 158 14.36 -13.04 -6.11
N HIS A 159 14.59 -13.40 -4.86
CA HIS A 159 14.21 -14.70 -4.32
C HIS A 159 13.07 -14.52 -3.32
N LEU A 160 11.99 -15.30 -3.49
CA LEU A 160 10.82 -15.26 -2.59
C LEU A 160 11.20 -15.49 -1.11
N ALA A 161 12.22 -16.34 -0.86
CA ALA A 161 12.71 -16.65 0.48
C ALA A 161 13.25 -15.43 1.24
N GLU A 162 13.63 -14.36 0.53
CA GLU A 162 14.12 -13.10 1.14
C GLU A 162 12.98 -12.23 1.69
N LEU A 163 11.72 -12.54 1.37
CA LEU A 163 10.56 -11.87 1.96
C LEU A 163 10.15 -12.57 3.26
N SER A 164 9.96 -11.79 4.31
CA SER A 164 9.31 -12.26 5.53
C SER A 164 7.89 -12.75 5.23
N ASN A 165 7.51 -13.88 5.82
CA ASN A 165 6.12 -14.31 5.81
C ASN A 165 5.40 -13.66 7.00
N SER A 166 4.40 -12.82 6.72
CA SER A 166 3.66 -12.11 7.75
C SER A 166 2.20 -11.90 7.34
N ALA A 167 1.29 -11.94 8.33
CA ALA A 167 -0.15 -11.76 8.11
C ALA A 167 -0.51 -10.39 7.52
N HIS A 168 0.34 -9.39 7.76
CA HIS A 168 0.09 -8.01 7.39
C HIS A 168 0.62 -7.65 5.99
N ARG A 169 1.16 -8.62 5.23
CA ARG A 169 1.72 -8.42 3.89
C ARG A 169 1.16 -9.40 2.87
N VAL A 170 1.10 -8.92 1.62
CA VAL A 170 0.76 -9.72 0.44
C VAL A 170 1.90 -9.68 -0.57
N VAL A 171 2.22 -10.82 -1.16
CA VAL A 171 3.29 -10.92 -2.16
C VAL A 171 2.75 -10.46 -3.52
N PHE A 172 3.46 -9.52 -4.13
CA PHE A 172 3.27 -9.08 -5.52
C PHE A 172 4.45 -9.54 -6.39
N PRO A 173 4.22 -10.54 -7.26
CA PRO A 173 5.19 -10.93 -8.28
C PRO A 173 5.18 -9.93 -9.43
N LEU A 174 6.36 -9.45 -9.81
CA LEU A 174 6.55 -8.52 -10.92
C LEU A 174 7.57 -9.06 -11.92
N ASN A 175 7.10 -9.35 -13.13
CA ASN A 175 7.97 -9.77 -14.23
C ASN A 175 8.38 -8.57 -15.09
N VAL A 176 9.67 -8.26 -15.15
CA VAL A 176 10.22 -7.18 -15.98
C VAL A 176 10.98 -7.79 -17.15
N LYS A 177 10.57 -7.46 -18.38
CA LYS A 177 11.21 -7.92 -19.61
C LYS A 177 11.77 -6.74 -20.40
N ASN A 178 13.08 -6.76 -20.65
CA ASN A 178 13.72 -5.83 -21.57
C ASN A 178 13.71 -6.42 -22.99
N LEU A 179 12.79 -5.96 -23.83
CA LEU A 179 12.69 -6.35 -25.24
C LEU A 179 13.57 -5.50 -26.16
N SER A 180 14.22 -4.46 -25.62
CA SER A 180 15.00 -3.51 -26.39
C SER A 180 16.43 -4.00 -26.66
N LYS A 181 17.20 -3.19 -27.38
CA LYS A 181 18.66 -3.34 -27.51
C LYS A 181 19.43 -2.47 -26.48
N GLU A 182 18.70 -1.68 -25.69
CA GLU A 182 19.25 -0.76 -24.68
C GLU A 182 19.20 -1.40 -23.30
N THR A 183 20.10 -0.95 -22.42
CA THR A 183 20.03 -1.29 -20.99
C THR A 183 18.86 -0.57 -20.33
N LEU A 184 18.10 -1.27 -19.48
CA LEU A 184 17.04 -0.70 -18.67
C LEU A 184 17.52 -0.54 -17.24
N ALA A 185 17.90 0.68 -16.86
CA ALA A 185 18.24 1.02 -15.48
C ALA A 185 17.07 1.75 -14.81
N PHE A 186 16.81 1.49 -13.53
CA PHE A 186 15.73 2.14 -12.79
C PHE A 186 15.89 2.11 -11.27
N GLU A 187 15.42 3.18 -10.63
CA GLU A 187 15.51 3.37 -9.17
C GLU A 187 14.18 3.20 -8.45
N ARG A 188 13.06 3.28 -9.19
CA ARG A 188 11.72 3.35 -8.61
C ARG A 188 10.76 2.51 -9.44
N ILE A 189 9.93 1.74 -8.74
CA ILE A 189 8.79 1.01 -9.32
C ILE A 189 7.53 1.61 -8.71
N CYS A 190 6.70 2.26 -9.53
CA CYS A 190 5.33 2.60 -9.14
C CYS A 190 4.43 1.36 -9.29
N ILE A 191 3.66 0.99 -8.29
CA ILE A 191 2.72 -0.13 -8.30
C ILE A 191 1.33 0.44 -8.08
N ARG A 192 0.34 -0.04 -8.82
CA ARG A 192 -1.06 0.37 -8.64
C ARG A 192 -1.88 -0.76 -8.04
N PRO A 193 -1.84 -0.91 -6.70
CA PRO A 193 -2.41 -2.08 -6.05
C PRO A 193 -3.94 -2.09 -6.08
N GLN A 194 -4.60 -0.97 -6.38
CA GLN A 194 -6.06 -0.85 -6.49
C GLN A 194 -6.67 -1.75 -7.58
N HIS A 195 -5.85 -2.16 -8.55
CA HIS A 195 -6.23 -3.05 -9.66
C HIS A 195 -5.86 -4.51 -9.42
N LEU A 196 -5.34 -4.85 -8.25
CA LEU A 196 -4.93 -6.21 -7.91
C LEU A 196 -5.96 -6.88 -6.98
N ASN A 197 -6.23 -8.16 -7.20
CA ASN A 197 -6.98 -8.99 -6.26
C ASN A 197 -6.01 -9.59 -5.25
N ILE A 198 -6.52 -10.01 -4.08
CA ILE A 198 -5.78 -10.79 -3.09
C ILE A 198 -6.29 -12.24 -3.10
N TYR A 199 -5.35 -13.17 -3.07
CA TYR A 199 -5.56 -14.61 -3.09
C TYR A 199 -4.85 -15.25 -1.89
N GLN A 200 -5.52 -16.21 -1.25
CA GLN A 200 -4.90 -17.06 -0.24
C GLN A 200 -4.12 -18.19 -0.93
N GLY A 201 -2.80 -18.25 -0.70
CA GLY A 201 -1.98 -19.43 -0.98
C GLY A 201 -1.88 -20.34 0.25
N SER A 202 -1.08 -21.40 0.15
CA SER A 202 -0.84 -22.34 1.26
C SER A 202 -0.18 -21.67 2.47
N GLU A 203 0.74 -20.74 2.23
CA GLU A 203 1.57 -20.15 3.29
C GLU A 203 1.45 -18.63 3.39
N ARG A 204 1.06 -17.96 2.30
CA ARG A 204 1.12 -16.50 2.16
C ARG A 204 -0.08 -15.99 1.37
N LEU A 205 -0.37 -14.70 1.54
CA LEU A 205 -1.26 -13.98 0.65
C LEU A 205 -0.50 -13.59 -0.63
N TRP A 206 -1.20 -13.66 -1.76
CA TRP A 206 -0.69 -13.35 -3.08
C TRP A 206 -1.57 -12.36 -3.82
N THR A 207 -0.98 -11.56 -4.68
CA THR A 207 -1.71 -10.81 -5.70
C THR A 207 -1.55 -11.46 -7.08
N GLY A 208 -2.25 -10.91 -8.08
CA GLY A 208 -1.95 -11.22 -9.48
C GLY A 208 -0.55 -10.76 -9.88
N ARG A 209 0.07 -11.44 -10.85
CA ARG A 209 1.40 -11.09 -11.37
C ARG A 209 1.34 -9.85 -12.26
N GLY A 210 2.17 -8.85 -11.97
CA GLY A 210 2.44 -7.72 -12.87
C GLY A 210 3.43 -8.09 -13.97
N ARG A 211 3.28 -7.51 -15.17
CA ARG A 211 4.27 -7.65 -16.26
C ARG A 211 4.60 -6.32 -16.91
N VAL A 212 5.90 -6.13 -17.13
CA VAL A 212 6.52 -4.98 -17.80
C VAL A 212 7.25 -5.46 -19.02
N SER A 213 7.06 -4.77 -20.14
CA SER A 213 7.82 -4.99 -21.36
C SER A 213 8.40 -3.68 -21.83
N TYR A 214 9.71 -3.49 -21.60
CA TYR A 214 10.43 -2.31 -22.06
C TYR A 214 10.90 -2.50 -23.51
N ARG A 215 10.53 -1.58 -24.40
CA ARG A 215 10.85 -1.66 -25.84
C ARG A 215 11.89 -0.63 -26.31
N GLY A 216 12.53 0.06 -25.38
CA GLY A 216 13.51 1.11 -25.66
C GLY A 216 12.93 2.50 -25.40
N ARG A 217 13.79 3.50 -25.24
CA ARG A 217 13.41 4.85 -24.77
C ARG A 217 12.29 5.50 -25.55
N ARG A 218 12.29 5.38 -26.88
CA ARG A 218 11.28 5.98 -27.76
C ARG A 218 9.91 5.29 -27.70
N ALA A 219 9.88 3.99 -27.42
CA ALA A 219 8.66 3.19 -27.39
C ALA A 219 8.08 3.05 -25.97
N GLY A 220 8.87 3.36 -24.93
CA GLY A 220 8.46 3.27 -23.53
C GLY A 220 8.35 1.84 -23.01
N ALA A 221 7.74 1.71 -21.83
CA ALA A 221 7.43 0.44 -21.20
C ALA A 221 5.92 0.15 -21.34
N VAL A 222 5.59 -1.01 -21.90
CA VAL A 222 4.21 -1.48 -22.01
C VAL A 222 3.90 -2.40 -20.84
N TRP A 223 2.76 -2.16 -20.21
CA TRP A 223 2.26 -2.95 -19.11
C TRP A 223 1.11 -3.83 -19.53
N SER A 224 1.11 -5.04 -18.99
CA SER A 224 -0.04 -5.91 -19.07
C SER A 224 -0.23 -6.55 -17.71
N MET A 225 -1.46 -6.50 -17.19
CA MET A 225 -1.91 -7.46 -16.21
C MET A 225 -2.62 -8.56 -16.98
N PRO A 226 -1.99 -9.72 -17.23
CA PRO A 226 -2.79 -10.88 -17.57
C PRO A 226 -3.78 -11.06 -16.41
N GLN A 227 -5.08 -11.07 -16.70
CA GLN A 227 -6.07 -11.59 -15.74
C GLN A 227 -5.47 -12.83 -15.11
N ALA A 228 -5.41 -12.89 -13.77
CA ALA A 228 -4.70 -13.90 -13.02
C ALA A 228 -5.03 -15.31 -13.54
N ARG A 229 -4.28 -15.77 -14.54
CA ARG A 229 -4.39 -17.13 -15.06
C ARG A 229 -3.75 -17.96 -13.99
N ARG A 230 -4.59 -18.54 -13.12
CA ARG A 230 -4.30 -19.64 -12.17
C ARG A 230 -2.81 -20.00 -12.17
N ILE A 231 -1.98 -19.17 -11.52
CA ILE A 231 -0.54 -19.43 -11.41
C ILE A 231 -0.32 -20.52 -10.33
N TRP A 232 -1.33 -20.74 -9.49
CA TRP A 232 -1.31 -21.64 -8.36
C TRP A 232 -2.57 -22.51 -8.40
N ALA A 233 -2.45 -23.80 -8.10
CA ALA A 233 -3.60 -24.70 -7.98
C ALA A 233 -4.39 -24.32 -6.71
N GLY A 234 -5.69 -24.04 -6.85
CA GLY A 234 -6.63 -23.90 -5.72
C GLY A 234 -6.63 -22.62 -4.84
N PRO A 235 -6.26 -21.40 -5.30
CA PRO A 235 -6.29 -20.24 -4.40
C PRO A 235 -7.72 -19.76 -4.13
N ILE A 236 -8.03 -19.53 -2.85
CA ILE A 236 -9.27 -18.88 -2.40
C ILE A 236 -9.11 -17.38 -2.62
N LYS A 237 -9.94 -16.76 -3.47
CA LYS A 237 -9.96 -15.30 -3.61
C LYS A 237 -10.46 -14.70 -2.30
N ARG A 238 -9.63 -13.85 -1.66
CA ARG A 238 -9.95 -13.23 -0.37
C ARG A 238 -10.48 -11.82 -0.50
N SER A 239 -10.01 -11.07 -1.49
CA SER A 239 -10.50 -9.72 -1.72
C SER A 239 -10.43 -9.35 -3.19
N ALA A 240 -11.38 -8.52 -3.62
CA ALA A 240 -11.48 -8.03 -4.98
C ALA A 240 -10.69 -6.72 -5.16
N THR A 241 -10.34 -6.40 -6.40
CA THR A 241 -9.81 -5.09 -6.79
C THR A 241 -10.70 -3.95 -6.28
N ARG A 242 -10.10 -2.88 -5.73
CA ARG A 242 -10.81 -1.64 -5.40
C ARG A 242 -11.42 -0.98 -6.63
N VAL A 243 -10.67 -1.00 -7.74
CA VAL A 243 -11.09 -0.43 -9.01
C VAL A 243 -11.25 -1.57 -10.02
N LYS A 244 -12.47 -1.74 -10.54
CA LYS A 244 -12.72 -2.74 -11.59
C LYS A 244 -11.77 -2.48 -12.77
N PRO A 245 -11.03 -3.48 -13.25
CA PRO A 245 -10.17 -3.29 -14.41
C PRO A 245 -11.03 -2.97 -15.63
N SER A 246 -10.85 -1.79 -16.21
CA SER A 246 -11.30 -1.54 -17.59
C SER A 246 -10.45 -2.40 -18.54
N ASN A 247 -11.02 -2.81 -19.68
CA ASN A 247 -10.44 -3.82 -20.60
C ASN A 247 -9.00 -3.52 -21.06
N VAL A 248 -8.49 -2.33 -20.82
CA VAL A 248 -7.07 -1.99 -20.88
C VAL A 248 -6.75 -1.09 -19.69
N VAL A 249 -6.29 -1.67 -18.57
CA VAL A 249 -5.69 -0.86 -17.51
C VAL A 249 -4.30 -0.45 -17.99
N HIS A 250 -4.17 0.77 -18.51
CA HIS A 250 -2.88 1.44 -18.68
C HIS A 250 -2.31 1.75 -17.29
N CYS A 251 -1.84 0.71 -16.60
CA CYS A 251 -1.01 0.87 -15.41
C CYS A 251 0.37 1.27 -15.88
N TYR A 252 0.63 2.57 -15.95
CA TYR A 252 1.98 3.07 -16.15
C TYR A 252 2.77 2.75 -14.89
N VAL A 253 3.78 1.90 -15.01
CA VAL A 253 4.94 2.06 -14.16
C VAL A 253 5.95 2.78 -15.01
N LEU A 254 6.14 4.04 -14.65
CA LEU A 254 7.33 4.74 -15.08
C LEU A 254 8.48 4.09 -14.31
N LEU A 255 9.30 3.32 -15.03
CA LEU A 255 10.66 3.14 -14.59
C LEU A 255 11.33 4.50 -14.82
N ILE A 256 11.67 5.20 -13.74
CA ILE A 256 12.52 6.39 -13.88
C ILE A 256 13.89 5.86 -14.26
N ILE A 257 14.19 5.94 -15.56
CA ILE A 257 15.52 5.70 -16.10
C ILE A 257 16.33 6.92 -15.72
N LEU A 258 17.41 6.71 -14.97
CA LEU A 258 18.36 7.78 -14.68
C LEU A 258 18.83 8.40 -16.00
N ASN A 259 18.47 9.65 -16.23
CA ASN A 259 19.24 10.54 -17.07
C ASN A 259 20.32 11.16 -16.18
N SER A 260 21.58 11.11 -16.64
CA SER A 260 22.64 11.95 -16.12
C SER A 260 22.16 13.41 -16.09
N GLY A 261 22.12 14.00 -14.89
CA GLY A 261 21.86 15.42 -14.68
C GLY A 261 20.39 15.77 -14.47
N TRP A 262 19.89 15.59 -13.23
CA TRP A 262 19.33 16.64 -12.37
C TRP A 262 19.24 16.02 -10.96
N MET A 263 20.28 16.26 -10.14
CA MET A 263 20.23 15.99 -8.70
C MET A 263 19.26 16.99 -8.08
N PHE A 264 18.12 16.51 -7.58
CA PHE A 264 17.43 17.20 -6.49
C PHE A 264 17.77 16.46 -5.21
N HIS A 265 18.57 17.12 -4.38
CA HIS A 265 18.84 16.69 -3.00
C HIS A 265 17.51 16.63 -2.24
N ASP A 266 17.17 15.43 -1.74
CA ASP A 266 16.18 15.25 -0.67
C ASP A 266 16.66 16.04 0.56
N GLY A 267 15.82 16.94 1.07
CA GLY A 267 16.22 17.75 2.21
C GLY A 267 15.23 18.80 2.71
N VAL A 268 13.93 18.49 2.81
CA VAL A 268 13.06 19.18 3.77
C VAL A 268 12.03 18.19 4.35
N SER A 269 12.34 17.65 5.53
CA SER A 269 11.33 17.14 6.45
C SER A 269 10.46 18.33 6.88
N THR A 270 9.27 18.47 6.33
CA THR A 270 8.28 19.42 6.85
C THR A 270 7.52 18.71 7.98
N GLN A 271 8.01 18.88 9.22
CA GLN A 271 7.18 18.59 10.39
C GLN A 271 6.01 19.58 10.41
N LEU A 272 4.80 19.05 10.27
CA LEU A 272 3.55 19.80 10.47
C LEU A 272 3.34 19.99 11.98
N VAL A 273 3.72 21.15 12.50
CA VAL A 273 3.31 21.60 13.85
C VAL A 273 1.89 22.18 13.74
N ARG A 274 0.94 21.61 14.49
CA ARG A 274 -0.43 22.14 14.62
C ARG A 274 -0.41 23.46 15.41
N PRO A 275 -1.13 24.51 14.98
CA PRO A 275 -1.54 25.58 15.88
C PRO A 275 -2.94 25.32 16.45
N VAL A 276 -3.07 25.68 17.72
CA VAL A 276 -4.30 25.78 18.49
C VAL A 276 -5.09 26.99 17.99
N SER A 277 -6.36 26.76 17.62
CA SER A 277 -7.46 27.74 17.42
C SER A 277 -7.23 28.95 16.49
N GLY A 278 -8.10 29.11 15.47
CA GLY A 278 -8.37 30.41 14.83
C GLY A 278 -8.46 30.38 13.31
N ASN A 279 -9.59 30.85 12.77
CA ASN A 279 -9.93 30.91 11.34
C ASN A 279 -8.94 31.73 10.48
N GLY A 280 -8.51 31.17 9.35
CA GLY A 280 -7.92 31.90 8.21
C GLY A 280 -6.64 31.28 7.65
N TYR A 281 -6.65 30.89 6.36
CA TYR A 281 -5.46 30.46 5.63
C TYR A 281 -4.79 31.67 4.95
N LEU A 282 -3.58 32.03 5.36
CA LEU A 282 -2.68 32.90 4.60
C LEU A 282 -1.33 32.18 4.43
N LEU A 283 -1.06 31.74 3.21
CA LEU A 283 0.27 31.29 2.78
C LEU A 283 1.21 32.51 2.74
N ARG A 284 2.05 32.69 3.76
CA ARG A 284 3.25 33.53 3.65
C ARG A 284 4.35 32.71 2.98
N ALA A 285 4.53 32.92 1.67
CA ALA A 285 5.74 32.51 0.97
C ALA A 285 6.91 33.35 1.50
N ALA A 286 7.92 32.69 2.08
CA ALA A 286 9.17 33.34 2.47
C ALA A 286 9.95 33.75 1.21
N ALA A 287 10.33 35.02 1.17
CA ALA A 287 11.14 35.63 0.13
C ALA A 287 12.53 34.96 0.07
N GLY A 288 12.80 34.27 -1.03
CA GLY A 288 14.13 33.67 -1.30
C GLY A 288 14.44 33.38 -2.77
N ILE A 289 13.54 33.69 -3.70
CA ILE A 289 13.69 33.37 -5.14
C ILE A 289 13.62 34.65 -5.99
N ARG A 290 14.41 35.67 -5.64
CA ARG A 290 14.67 36.82 -6.54
C ARG A 290 16.15 37.06 -6.85
N ALA A 291 17.08 36.38 -6.19
CA ALA A 291 18.51 36.52 -6.50
C ALA A 291 19.01 35.56 -7.60
N ALA A 292 18.33 34.45 -7.88
CA ALA A 292 18.80 33.44 -8.83
C ALA A 292 18.39 33.71 -10.30
N VAL A 293 17.43 34.60 -10.55
CA VAL A 293 16.92 34.87 -11.91
C VAL A 293 17.67 36.01 -12.61
N SER A 294 18.38 36.88 -11.86
CA SER A 294 19.14 37.99 -12.46
C SER A 294 20.52 37.61 -12.98
N ALA A 295 21.08 36.46 -12.57
CA ALA A 295 22.43 36.04 -12.98
C ALA A 295 22.45 35.19 -14.27
N ALA A 296 21.29 34.70 -14.73
CA ALA A 296 21.20 33.80 -15.89
C ALA A 296 20.94 34.54 -17.23
N VAL A 297 20.70 35.85 -17.22
CA VAL A 297 20.42 36.65 -18.42
C VAL A 297 21.67 37.39 -18.96
N GLN A 298 22.81 37.35 -18.25
CA GLN A 298 24.04 38.05 -18.67
C GLN A 298 25.14 37.16 -19.28
N LEU A 299 24.90 35.87 -19.51
CA LEU A 299 25.90 34.94 -20.07
C LEU A 299 25.53 34.37 -21.45
N SER A 300 24.58 34.98 -22.16
CA SER A 300 24.22 34.59 -23.53
C SER A 300 24.55 35.61 -24.61
N ASP A 301 25.23 36.71 -24.28
CA ASP A 301 25.78 37.67 -25.26
C ASP A 301 27.24 38.01 -24.89
N SER A 302 28.18 37.11 -25.23
CA SER A 302 29.58 37.41 -25.58
C SER A 302 30.26 36.16 -26.16
#